data_AF-A0A955VBJ9-F1
#
_entry.id   AF-A0A955VBJ9-F1
#
_cell.length_a   1.000
_cell.length_b   1.000
_cell.length_c   1.000
_cell.angle_alpha   90.00
_cell.angle_beta   90.00
_cell.angle_gamma   90.00
#
_symmetry.space_group_name_H-M   'P 1'
#
loop_
_entity.id
_entity.type
_entity.pdbx_description
1 polymer ?
#
loop_
_entity_poly.entity_id
_entity_poly.type
_entity_poly.pdbx_seq_one_letter_code
_entity_poly.pdbx_strand_id
1 'polypeptide(L)'
;EAEIERARVALGLASQAAALPAPKKPAAPAGPALDPRWAALLERCERAVAAAKASLKDVPPDPYATVDPSVSLESGLADIARLVRGADRLERTLAEVAPGRAAIRAQIGEAERERAAAADPQLAKMLDANLELLRTRERRFQQLEGELTRMRVSAEGFALAAENVRLDATRIGSPRAAGLVAGLDASLRRLDEEVSVLDEVEAALEDL
;
A
#
# COMPACT_ATOMS: atom_id res chain seq x y z
N GLU A 1 -35.88 34.77 4.23
CA GLU A 1 -34.45 34.70 3.88
C GLU A 1 -33.72 36.05 4.03
N ALA A 2 -34.25 37.16 3.52
CA ALA A 2 -33.59 38.48 3.63
C ALA A 2 -33.40 39.03 5.07
N GLU A 3 -34.22 38.63 6.05
CA GLU A 3 -34.06 39.03 7.46
C GLU A 3 -32.98 38.23 8.21
N ILE A 4 -32.77 36.97 7.82
CA ILE A 4 -31.75 36.09 8.43
C ILE A 4 -30.34 36.59 8.05
N GLU A 5 -30.19 37.08 6.83
CA GLU A 5 -28.91 37.60 6.34
C GLU A 5 -28.52 38.93 7.02
N ARG A 6 -29.50 39.78 7.38
CA ARG A 6 -29.24 41.02 8.14
C ARG A 6 -28.81 40.74 9.58
N ALA A 7 -29.39 39.71 10.22
CA ALA A 7 -29.00 39.30 11.56
C ALA A 7 -27.56 38.75 11.60
N ARG A 8 -27.10 38.07 10.53
CA ARG A 8 -25.73 37.54 10.43
C ARG A 8 -24.66 38.63 10.31
N VAL A 9 -24.94 39.68 9.54
CA VAL A 9 -24.02 40.82 9.38
C VAL A 9 -23.90 41.64 10.67
N ALA A 10 -25.00 41.81 11.42
CA ALA A 10 -25.00 42.53 12.69
C ALA A 10 -24.20 41.83 13.81
N LEU A 11 -24.02 40.50 13.70
CA LEU A 11 -23.28 39.67 14.67
C LEU A 11 -21.81 39.46 14.29
N GLY A 12 -21.31 40.08 13.21
CA GLY A 12 -19.92 39.92 12.77
C GLY A 12 -19.56 38.51 12.28
N LEU A 13 -20.57 37.68 11.98
CA LEU A 13 -20.37 36.33 11.46
C LEU A 13 -20.11 36.41 9.96
N ALA A 14 -18.83 36.32 9.58
CA ALA A 14 -18.40 36.31 8.19
C ALA A 14 -19.11 35.19 7.40
N SER A 15 -19.72 35.57 6.28
CA SER A 15 -20.21 34.66 5.24
C SER A 15 -19.04 33.82 4.70
N GLN A 16 -18.93 32.57 5.14
CA GLN A 16 -18.01 31.59 4.56
C GLN A 16 -18.73 30.79 3.48
N ALA A 17 -18.91 31.42 2.32
CA ALA A 17 -18.97 30.73 1.04
C ALA A 17 -17.61 30.83 0.31
N ALA A 18 -16.52 30.72 1.08
CA ALA A 18 -15.18 30.61 0.54
C ALA A 18 -14.77 29.13 0.61
N ALA A 19 -14.58 28.53 -0.55
CA ALA A 19 -14.13 27.15 -0.71
C ALA A 19 -12.97 26.85 0.24
N LEU A 20 -13.16 25.85 1.10
CA LEU A 20 -12.09 25.23 1.85
C LEU A 20 -10.99 24.84 0.85
N PRO A 21 -9.75 25.32 0.98
CA PRO A 21 -8.64 24.74 0.25
C PRO A 21 -8.57 23.26 0.67
N ALA A 22 -8.62 22.36 -0.31
CA ALA A 22 -8.40 20.93 -0.08
C ALA A 22 -7.18 20.76 0.84
N PRO A 23 -7.23 19.88 1.85
CA PRO A 23 -6.09 19.68 2.73
C PRO A 23 -4.89 19.33 1.86
N LYS A 24 -3.92 20.25 1.81
CA LYS A 24 -2.61 19.99 1.22
C LYS A 24 -2.02 18.89 2.08
N LYS A 25 -2.08 17.65 1.58
CA LYS A 25 -1.40 16.49 2.15
C LYS A 25 0.03 16.96 2.45
N PRO A 26 0.45 17.00 3.73
CA PRO A 26 1.77 17.52 4.05
C PRO A 26 2.79 16.72 3.25
N ALA A 27 3.71 17.43 2.59
CA ALA A 27 4.87 16.78 1.98
C ALA A 27 5.53 15.97 3.09
N ALA A 28 5.52 14.64 2.95
CA ALA A 28 6.07 13.75 3.95
C ALA A 28 7.50 14.21 4.28
N PRO A 29 7.87 14.32 5.57
CA PRO A 29 9.25 14.63 5.95
C PRO A 29 10.18 13.67 5.20
N ALA A 30 11.38 14.13 4.82
CA ALA A 30 12.39 13.26 4.23
C ALA A 30 12.62 12.09 5.19
N GLY A 31 11.99 10.97 4.86
CA GLY A 31 11.89 9.83 5.75
C GLY A 31 13.26 9.22 6.01
N PRO A 32 13.36 8.28 6.97
CA PRO A 32 14.54 7.47 7.10
C PRO A 32 14.92 6.85 5.75
N ALA A 33 16.21 6.61 5.53
CA ALA A 33 16.65 5.89 4.34
C ALA A 33 15.90 4.56 4.23
N LEU A 34 15.31 4.31 3.06
CA LEU A 34 14.64 3.05 2.72
C LEU A 34 15.55 1.86 3.04
N ASP A 35 14.97 0.76 3.51
CA ASP A 35 15.70 -0.50 3.61
C ASP A 35 16.36 -0.82 2.25
N PRO A 36 17.63 -1.27 2.23
CA PRO A 36 18.34 -1.55 0.99
C PRO A 36 17.61 -2.50 0.03
N ARG A 37 16.82 -3.44 0.55
CA ARG A 37 16.05 -4.39 -0.26
C ARG A 37 14.91 -3.70 -1.00
N TRP A 38 14.19 -2.82 -0.32
CA TRP A 38 13.12 -2.02 -0.90
C TRP A 38 13.67 -0.98 -1.89
N ALA A 39 14.79 -0.35 -1.56
CA ALA A 39 15.49 0.55 -2.47
C ALA A 39 15.94 -0.16 -3.76
N ALA A 40 16.53 -1.35 -3.64
CA ALA A 40 16.96 -2.14 -4.80
C ALA A 40 15.78 -2.60 -5.68
N LEU A 41 14.63 -2.90 -5.07
CA LEU A 41 13.41 -3.25 -5.81
C LEU A 41 12.85 -2.04 -6.58
N LEU A 42 12.78 -0.88 -5.93
CA LEU A 42 12.37 0.36 -6.59
C LEU A 42 13.30 0.70 -7.77
N GLU A 43 14.62 0.65 -7.57
CA GLU A 43 15.61 0.87 -8.63
C GLU A 43 15.42 -0.12 -9.81
N ARG A 44 15.09 -1.38 -9.51
CA ARG A 44 14.79 -2.37 -10.56
C ARG A 44 13.54 -1.98 -11.34
N CYS A 45 12.46 -1.57 -10.67
CA CYS A 45 11.25 -1.09 -11.33
C CYS A 45 11.53 0.16 -12.19
N GLU A 46 12.27 1.12 -11.67
CA GLU A 46 12.68 2.34 -12.39
C GLU A 46 13.46 2.00 -13.66
N ARG A 47 14.44 1.10 -13.58
CA ARG A 47 15.21 0.64 -14.75
C ARG A 47 14.35 -0.09 -15.77
N ALA A 48 13.46 -0.96 -15.32
CA ALA A 48 12.54 -1.69 -16.21
C ALA A 48 11.62 -0.73 -16.96
N VAL A 49 11.02 0.24 -16.26
CA VAL A 49 10.16 1.28 -16.85
C VAL A 49 10.94 2.17 -17.81
N ALA A 50 12.13 2.64 -17.43
CA ALA A 50 12.96 3.47 -18.30
C ALA A 50 13.32 2.75 -19.61
N ALA A 51 13.67 1.46 -19.52
CA ALA A 51 13.97 0.65 -20.68
C ALA A 51 12.73 0.39 -21.55
N ALA A 52 11.57 0.11 -20.95
CA ALA A 52 10.30 -0.04 -21.67
C ALA A 52 9.91 1.24 -22.41
N LYS A 53 9.97 2.40 -21.75
CA LYS A 53 9.71 3.71 -22.35
C LYS A 53 10.66 4.04 -23.50
N ALA A 54 11.93 3.65 -23.39
CA ALA A 54 12.88 3.84 -24.48
C ALA A 54 12.46 3.04 -25.72
N SER A 55 12.06 1.77 -25.55
CA SER A 55 11.57 0.92 -26.64
C SER A 55 10.22 1.36 -27.22
N LEU A 56 9.35 1.97 -26.42
CA LEU A 56 8.06 2.49 -26.89
C LEU A 56 8.19 3.64 -27.91
N LYS A 57 9.32 4.35 -27.94
CA LYS A 57 9.56 5.43 -28.92
C LYS A 57 9.53 4.96 -30.37
N ASP A 58 9.87 3.69 -30.58
CA ASP A 58 9.91 3.08 -31.91
C ASP A 58 8.57 2.46 -32.30
N VAL A 59 7.58 2.46 -31.40
CA VAL A 59 6.24 1.92 -31.65
C VAL A 59 5.39 2.99 -32.34
N PRO A 60 4.79 2.69 -33.50
CA PRO A 60 3.92 3.63 -34.20
C PRO A 60 2.72 4.02 -33.33
N PRO A 61 2.30 5.30 -33.35
CA PRO A 61 1.11 5.74 -32.62
C PRO A 61 -0.13 5.01 -33.15
N ASP A 62 -0.98 4.54 -32.23
CA ASP A 62 -2.26 3.91 -32.57
C ASP A 62 -3.39 4.94 -32.42
N PRO A 63 -4.08 5.33 -33.50
CA PRO A 63 -5.16 6.32 -33.45
C PRO A 63 -6.39 5.85 -32.66
N TYR A 64 -6.49 4.54 -32.35
CA TYR A 64 -7.57 3.97 -31.55
C TYR A 64 -7.18 3.71 -30.09
N ALA A 65 -5.92 3.95 -29.72
CA ALA A 65 -5.50 3.82 -28.33
C ALA A 65 -6.08 4.96 -27.49
N THR A 66 -6.80 4.60 -26.43
CA THR A 66 -7.36 5.55 -25.46
C THR A 66 -6.40 5.89 -24.34
N VAL A 67 -5.32 5.11 -24.19
CA VAL A 67 -4.32 5.24 -23.13
C VAL A 67 -2.93 5.06 -23.73
N ASP A 68 -2.01 5.94 -23.36
CA ASP A 68 -0.60 5.83 -23.72
C ASP A 68 0.12 4.87 -22.75
N PRO A 69 0.72 3.76 -23.23
CA PRO A 69 1.45 2.84 -22.38
C PRO A 69 2.60 3.50 -21.60
N SER A 70 3.20 4.58 -22.11
CA SER A 70 4.23 5.34 -21.40
C SER A 70 3.69 6.01 -20.15
N VAL A 71 2.47 6.55 -20.22
CA VAL A 71 1.77 7.18 -19.09
C VAL A 71 1.35 6.13 -18.07
N SER A 72 0.86 4.97 -18.53
CA SER A 72 0.52 3.84 -17.66
C SER A 72 1.73 3.33 -16.87
N LEU A 73 2.90 3.23 -17.50
CA LEU A 73 4.14 2.84 -16.83
C LEU A 73 4.60 3.87 -15.80
N GLU A 74 4.45 5.17 -16.08
CA GLU A 74 4.78 6.25 -15.12
C GLU A 74 3.85 6.23 -13.90
N SER A 75 2.54 6.08 -14.13
CA SER A 75 1.56 5.97 -13.04
C SER A 75 1.86 4.75 -12.17
N GLY A 76 2.05 3.58 -12.78
CA GLY A 76 2.40 2.36 -12.04
C GLY A 76 3.72 2.50 -11.26
N LEU A 77 4.71 3.22 -11.78
CA LEU A 77 5.95 3.49 -11.06
C LEU A 77 5.73 4.39 -9.83
N ALA A 78 4.84 5.39 -9.92
CA ALA A 78 4.47 6.22 -8.79
C ALA A 78 3.76 5.39 -7.70
N ASP A 79 2.88 4.48 -8.09
CA ASP A 79 2.20 3.56 -7.18
C ASP A 79 3.18 2.59 -6.52
N ILE A 80 4.15 2.05 -7.27
CA ILE A 80 5.26 1.27 -6.73
C ILE A 80 6.07 2.06 -5.71
N ALA A 81 6.43 3.31 -6.01
CA ALA A 81 7.20 4.13 -5.09
C ALA A 81 6.43 4.38 -3.78
N ARG A 82 5.11 4.54 -3.85
CA ARG A 82 4.23 4.63 -2.68
C ARG A 82 4.20 3.31 -1.91
N LEU A 83 3.94 2.20 -2.62
CA LEU A 83 3.84 0.85 -2.05
C LEU A 83 5.12 0.45 -1.32
N VAL A 84 6.28 0.65 -1.95
CA VAL A 84 7.60 0.34 -1.39
C VAL A 84 7.87 1.15 -0.12
N ARG A 85 7.53 2.44 -0.10
CA ARG A 85 7.69 3.27 1.10
C ARG A 85 6.75 2.85 2.23
N GLY A 86 5.52 2.45 1.91
CA GLY A 86 4.57 1.95 2.89
C GLY A 86 4.99 0.61 3.48
N ALA A 87 5.42 -0.31 2.62
CA ALA A 87 5.96 -1.61 3.03
C ALA A 87 7.22 -1.46 3.90
N ASP A 88 8.12 -0.55 3.57
CA ASP A 88 9.29 -0.22 4.38
C ASP A 88 8.91 0.34 5.76
N ARG A 89 7.88 1.20 5.85
CA ARG A 89 7.33 1.65 7.14
C ARG A 89 6.76 0.48 7.94
N LEU A 90 5.90 -0.34 7.32
CA LEU A 90 5.27 -1.49 7.95
C LEU A 90 6.31 -2.50 8.45
N GLU A 91 7.37 -2.77 7.67
CA GLU A 91 8.46 -3.66 8.07
C GLU A 91 9.24 -3.11 9.28
N ARG A 92 9.50 -1.79 9.33
CA ARG A 92 10.09 -1.17 10.53
C ARG A 92 9.17 -1.29 11.74
N THR A 93 7.88 -0.98 11.59
CA THR A 93 6.90 -1.12 12.68
C THR A 93 6.84 -2.56 13.18
N LEU A 94 6.82 -3.55 12.26
CA LEU A 94 6.86 -4.96 12.65
C LEU A 94 8.17 -5.34 13.33
N ALA A 95 9.31 -4.80 12.91
CA ALA A 95 10.60 -5.05 13.55
C ALA A 95 10.67 -4.46 14.97
N GLU A 96 10.09 -3.28 15.20
CA GLU A 96 9.98 -2.66 16.52
C GLU A 96 9.08 -3.48 17.46
N VAL A 97 8.02 -4.09 16.91
CA VAL A 97 7.06 -4.90 17.68
C VAL A 97 7.46 -6.40 17.73
N ALA A 98 8.44 -6.83 16.92
CA ALA A 98 8.91 -8.23 16.86
C ALA A 98 9.43 -8.78 18.20
N PRO A 99 10.16 -8.01 19.05
CA PRO A 99 10.47 -8.43 20.41
C PRO A 99 9.20 -8.77 21.22
N GLY A 100 8.12 -8.01 21.00
CA GLY A 100 6.81 -8.27 21.56
C GLY A 100 6.14 -9.54 21.03
N ARG A 101 6.41 -9.97 19.79
CA ARG A 101 5.84 -11.21 19.22
C ARG A 101 6.34 -12.47 19.92
N ALA A 102 7.64 -12.54 20.20
CA ALA A 102 8.21 -13.66 20.95
C ALA A 102 7.62 -13.71 22.37
N ALA A 103 7.44 -12.55 23.00
CA ALA A 103 6.75 -12.44 24.28
C ALA A 103 5.27 -12.87 24.20
N ILE A 104 4.53 -12.47 23.17
CA ILE A 104 3.13 -12.90 22.96
C ILE A 104 3.04 -14.41 22.80
N ARG A 105 3.93 -15.05 22.02
CA ARG A 105 3.95 -16.52 21.90
C ARG A 105 4.26 -17.21 23.22
N ALA A 106 5.22 -16.69 23.99
CA ALA A 106 5.52 -17.21 25.32
C ALA A 106 4.32 -17.05 26.26
N GLN A 107 3.64 -15.90 26.24
CA GLN A 107 2.43 -15.61 27.01
C GLN A 107 1.27 -16.53 26.62
N ILE A 108 1.09 -16.84 25.33
CA ILE A 108 0.09 -17.82 24.88
C ILE A 108 0.41 -19.18 25.50
N GLY A 109 1.65 -19.66 25.38
CA GLY A 109 2.04 -20.96 25.94
C GLY A 109 1.99 -21.02 27.47
N GLU A 110 2.17 -19.90 28.17
CA GLU A 110 1.96 -19.80 29.62
C GLU A 110 0.47 -19.80 29.98
N ALA A 111 -0.34 -18.95 29.34
CA ALA A 111 -1.77 -18.87 29.58
C ALA A 111 -2.50 -20.18 29.23
N GLU A 112 -2.04 -20.94 28.22
CA GLU A 112 -2.57 -22.28 27.91
C GLU A 112 -2.29 -23.29 29.04
N ARG A 113 -1.09 -23.23 29.65
CA ARG A 113 -0.73 -24.07 30.79
C ARG A 113 -1.52 -23.71 32.04
N GLU A 114 -1.66 -22.41 32.34
CA GLU A 114 -2.48 -21.92 33.44
C GLU A 114 -3.95 -22.32 33.26
N ARG A 115 -4.47 -22.18 32.03
CA ARG A 115 -5.83 -22.56 31.68
C ARG A 115 -6.09 -24.05 31.86
N ALA A 116 -5.12 -24.90 31.53
CA ALA A 116 -5.20 -26.35 31.73
C ALA A 116 -5.17 -26.75 33.22
N ALA A 117 -4.50 -25.96 34.06
CA ALA A 117 -4.41 -26.20 35.50
C ALA A 117 -5.58 -25.58 36.30
N ALA A 118 -6.32 -24.65 35.72
CA ALA A 118 -7.41 -23.93 36.40
C ALA A 118 -8.62 -24.84 36.67
N ALA A 119 -8.88 -25.13 37.95
CA ALA A 119 -10.08 -25.83 38.40
C ALA A 119 -11.29 -24.90 38.60
N ASP A 120 -11.05 -23.60 38.80
CA ASP A 120 -12.11 -22.60 38.98
C ASP A 120 -12.73 -22.21 37.62
N PRO A 121 -14.06 -22.40 37.43
CA PRO A 121 -14.76 -22.02 36.20
C PRO A 121 -14.68 -20.53 35.85
N GLN A 122 -14.65 -19.64 36.85
CA GLN A 122 -14.62 -18.19 36.60
C GLN A 122 -13.23 -17.75 36.12
N LEU A 123 -12.17 -18.25 36.78
CA LEU A 123 -10.80 -18.06 36.34
C LEU A 123 -10.55 -18.64 34.94
N ALA A 124 -11.05 -19.86 34.68
CA ALA A 124 -10.99 -20.50 33.37
C ALA A 124 -11.59 -19.61 32.26
N LYS A 125 -12.76 -19.00 32.51
CA LYS A 125 -13.41 -18.09 31.56
C LYS A 125 -12.57 -16.83 31.28
N MET A 126 -11.94 -16.26 32.31
CA MET A 126 -11.06 -15.09 32.15
C MET A 126 -9.81 -15.43 31.35
N LEU A 127 -9.19 -16.59 31.63
CA LEU A 127 -8.04 -17.09 30.89
C LEU A 127 -8.37 -17.37 29.42
N ASP A 128 -9.56 -17.93 29.14
CA ASP A 128 -10.04 -18.15 27.76
C ASP A 128 -10.18 -16.81 26.99
N ALA A 129 -10.71 -15.77 27.64
CA ALA A 129 -10.82 -14.44 27.03
C ALA A 129 -9.44 -13.81 26.75
N ASN A 130 -8.49 -13.93 27.70
CA ASN A 130 -7.13 -13.44 27.51
C ASN A 130 -6.38 -14.19 26.40
N LEU A 131 -6.55 -15.51 26.33
CA LEU A 131 -5.99 -16.34 25.25
C LEU A 131 -6.52 -15.91 23.89
N GLU A 132 -7.81 -15.61 23.77
CA GLU A 132 -8.39 -15.16 22.51
C GLU A 132 -7.84 -13.79 22.08
N LEU A 133 -7.60 -12.87 23.01
CA LEU A 133 -6.95 -11.58 22.73
C LEU A 133 -5.51 -11.78 22.23
N LEU A 134 -4.72 -12.62 22.89
CA LEU A 134 -3.34 -12.91 22.51
C LEU A 134 -3.27 -13.59 21.13
N ARG A 135 -4.13 -14.57 20.86
CA ARG A 135 -4.22 -15.24 19.55
C ARG A 135 -4.67 -14.28 18.45
N THR A 136 -5.58 -13.37 18.76
CA THR A 136 -6.01 -12.34 17.79
C THR A 136 -4.86 -11.39 17.45
N ARG A 137 -4.08 -10.96 18.45
CA ARG A 137 -2.86 -10.18 18.21
C ARG A 137 -1.84 -10.96 17.37
N GLU A 138 -1.61 -12.24 17.67
CA GLU A 138 -0.70 -13.08 16.87
C GLU A 138 -1.16 -13.21 15.41
N ARG A 139 -2.45 -13.48 15.18
CA ARG A 139 -3.04 -13.54 13.83
C ARG A 139 -2.86 -12.22 13.08
N ARG A 140 -3.02 -11.07 13.76
CA ARG A 140 -2.81 -9.75 13.14
C ARG A 140 -1.36 -9.57 12.69
N PHE A 141 -0.37 -9.98 13.48
CA PHE A 141 1.03 -9.95 13.04
C PHE A 141 1.28 -10.82 11.82
N GLN A 142 0.75 -12.06 11.82
CA GLN A 142 0.89 -12.96 10.67
C GLN A 142 0.24 -12.40 9.41
N GLN A 143 -0.92 -11.73 9.56
CA GLN A 143 -1.59 -11.05 8.45
C GLN A 143 -0.71 -9.94 7.85
N LEU A 144 -0.16 -9.06 8.71
CA LEU A 144 0.71 -7.96 8.26
C LEU A 144 1.98 -8.48 7.56
N GLU A 145 2.57 -9.58 8.05
CA GLU A 145 3.70 -10.25 7.36
C GLU A 145 3.30 -10.81 5.99
N GLY A 146 2.08 -11.37 5.90
CA GLY A 146 1.51 -11.82 4.64
C GLY A 146 1.27 -10.67 3.66
N GLU A 147 0.84 -9.50 4.15
CA GLU A 147 0.68 -8.27 3.37
C GLU A 147 2.02 -7.76 2.84
N LEU A 148 3.07 -7.67 3.66
CA LEU A 148 4.41 -7.32 3.20
C LEU A 148 4.91 -8.22 2.07
N THR A 149 4.69 -9.53 2.23
CA THR A 149 5.08 -10.51 1.21
C THR A 149 4.31 -10.27 -0.10
N ARG A 150 3.01 -10.01 -0.01
CA ARG A 150 2.16 -9.70 -1.18
C ARG A 150 2.60 -8.43 -1.88
N MET A 151 2.82 -7.34 -1.14
CA MET A 151 3.29 -6.06 -1.68
C MET A 151 4.61 -6.22 -2.45
N ARG A 152 5.55 -7.00 -1.89
CA ARG A 152 6.81 -7.32 -2.56
C ARG A 152 6.60 -8.06 -3.88
N VAL A 153 5.78 -9.10 -3.87
CA VAL A 153 5.46 -9.89 -5.07
C VAL A 153 4.79 -9.02 -6.13
N SER A 154 3.88 -8.13 -5.73
CA SER A 154 3.19 -7.21 -6.63
C SER A 154 4.17 -6.21 -7.27
N ALA A 155 5.13 -5.70 -6.51
CA ALA A 155 6.18 -4.85 -7.05
C ALA A 155 7.14 -5.58 -8.01
N GLU A 156 7.54 -6.81 -7.67
CA GLU A 156 8.34 -7.66 -8.56
C GLU A 156 7.56 -8.00 -9.86
N GLY A 157 6.26 -8.27 -9.74
CA GLY A 157 5.37 -8.54 -10.87
C GLY A 157 5.26 -7.35 -11.83
N PHE A 158 5.18 -6.12 -11.31
CA PHE A 158 5.19 -4.92 -12.13
C PHE A 158 6.51 -4.74 -12.90
N ALA A 159 7.65 -4.97 -12.26
CA ALA A 159 8.95 -4.91 -12.96
C ALA A 159 8.99 -5.89 -14.14
N LEU A 160 8.51 -7.12 -13.95
CA LEU A 160 8.40 -8.12 -15.01
C LEU A 160 7.43 -7.69 -16.12
N ALA A 161 6.30 -7.08 -15.77
CA ALA A 161 5.34 -6.58 -16.75
C ALA A 161 5.94 -5.44 -17.60
N ALA A 162 6.68 -4.52 -16.99
CA ALA A 162 7.42 -3.48 -17.70
C ALA A 162 8.49 -4.08 -18.63
N GLU A 163 9.23 -5.09 -18.17
CA GLU A 163 10.20 -5.83 -19.01
C GLU A 163 9.50 -6.53 -20.20
N ASN A 164 8.32 -7.09 -20.00
CA ASN A 164 7.54 -7.70 -21.09
C ASN A 164 7.09 -6.66 -22.11
N VAL A 165 6.61 -5.48 -21.68
CA VAL A 165 6.30 -4.37 -22.59
C VAL A 165 7.51 -3.96 -23.40
N ARG A 166 8.69 -3.87 -22.78
CA ARG A 166 9.94 -3.60 -23.50
C ARG A 166 10.19 -4.65 -24.59
N LEU A 167 10.08 -5.93 -24.26
CA LEU A 167 10.31 -7.02 -25.20
C LEU A 167 9.30 -7.00 -26.36
N ASP A 168 8.03 -6.79 -26.06
CA ASP A 168 6.96 -6.75 -27.07
C ASP A 168 7.09 -5.53 -27.98
N ALA A 169 7.46 -4.36 -27.44
CA ALA A 169 7.73 -3.15 -28.22
C ALA A 169 8.90 -3.33 -29.21
N THR A 170 9.89 -4.16 -28.86
CA THR A 170 11.03 -4.44 -29.76
C THR A 170 10.78 -5.57 -30.77
N ARG A 171 9.64 -6.27 -30.70
CA ARG A 171 9.36 -7.42 -31.56
C ARG A 171 9.01 -6.96 -32.99
N ILE A 172 9.50 -7.69 -33.99
CA ILE A 172 9.08 -7.48 -35.40
C ILE A 172 7.59 -7.82 -35.51
N GLY A 173 6.80 -6.89 -36.03
CA GLY A 173 5.34 -6.99 -36.01
C GLY A 173 4.73 -6.66 -34.64
N SER A 174 5.41 -5.79 -33.86
CA SER A 174 4.99 -5.33 -32.54
C SER A 174 3.49 -5.07 -32.49
N PRO A 175 2.80 -5.51 -31.42
CA PRO A 175 1.42 -5.11 -31.21
C PRO A 175 1.32 -3.59 -31.22
N ARG A 176 0.17 -3.09 -31.69
CA ARG A 176 -0.15 -1.67 -31.58
C ARG A 176 -0.12 -1.25 -30.11
N ALA A 177 0.01 0.05 -29.84
CA ALA A 177 0.08 0.60 -28.48
C ALA A 177 -1.03 0.06 -27.56
N ALA A 178 -2.26 -0.12 -28.06
CA ALA A 178 -3.37 -0.69 -27.31
C ALA A 178 -3.11 -2.13 -26.80
N GLY A 179 -2.39 -2.97 -27.55
CA GLY A 179 -2.04 -4.33 -27.13
C GLY A 179 -0.96 -4.37 -26.05
N LEU A 180 -0.07 -3.37 -26.01
CA LEU A 180 0.94 -3.22 -24.97
C LEU A 180 0.31 -2.78 -23.64
N VAL A 181 -0.67 -1.88 -23.68
CA VAL A 181 -1.46 -1.47 -22.51
C VAL A 181 -2.19 -2.67 -21.91
N ALA A 182 -2.82 -3.51 -22.74
CA ALA A 182 -3.49 -4.71 -22.27
C ALA A 182 -2.57 -5.69 -21.51
N GLY A 183 -1.26 -5.71 -21.84
CA GLY A 183 -0.26 -6.47 -21.11
C GLY A 183 0.07 -5.92 -19.71
N LEU A 184 -0.20 -4.62 -19.47
CA LEU A 184 0.01 -3.96 -18.18
C LEU A 184 -1.22 -3.98 -17.28
N ASP A 185 -2.42 -4.04 -17.86
CA ASP A 185 -3.71 -3.91 -17.15
C ASP A 185 -3.80 -4.74 -15.85
N ALA A 186 -3.47 -6.04 -15.93
CA ALA A 186 -3.56 -6.92 -14.76
C ALA A 186 -2.58 -6.52 -13.65
N SER A 187 -1.37 -6.08 -14.02
CA SER A 187 -0.37 -5.64 -13.06
C SER A 187 -0.73 -4.28 -12.45
N LEU A 188 -1.30 -3.36 -13.24
CA LEU A 188 -1.73 -2.05 -12.75
C LEU A 188 -2.94 -2.16 -11.81
N ARG A 189 -3.95 -2.97 -12.16
CA ARG A 189 -5.08 -3.23 -11.26
C ARG A 189 -4.62 -3.84 -9.94
N ARG A 190 -3.71 -4.81 -10.01
CA ARG A 190 -3.12 -5.41 -8.82
C ARG A 190 -2.34 -4.39 -7.98
N LEU A 191 -1.61 -3.46 -8.60
CA LEU A 191 -0.93 -2.41 -7.85
C LEU A 191 -1.90 -1.45 -7.17
N ASP A 192 -2.97 -1.06 -7.86
CA ASP A 192 -4.02 -0.20 -7.31
C ASP A 192 -4.69 -0.86 -6.09
N GLU A 193 -5.02 -2.16 -6.21
CA GLU A 193 -5.52 -2.98 -5.10
C GLU A 193 -4.55 -2.99 -3.91
N GLU A 194 -3.25 -3.18 -4.15
CA GLU A 194 -2.24 -3.24 -3.09
C GLU A 194 -1.96 -1.88 -2.44
N VAL A 195 -2.08 -0.79 -3.20
CA VAL A 195 -2.02 0.58 -2.65
C VAL A 195 -3.25 0.85 -1.78
N SER A 196 -4.43 0.37 -2.18
CA SER A 196 -5.64 0.46 -1.34
C SER A 196 -5.48 -0.35 -0.04
N VAL A 197 -4.95 -1.56 -0.12
CA VAL A 197 -4.64 -2.38 1.08
C VAL A 197 -3.61 -1.68 1.96
N LEU A 198 -2.58 -1.06 1.38
CA LEU A 198 -1.62 -0.28 2.16
C LEU A 198 -2.30 0.87 2.91
N ASP A 199 -3.22 1.59 2.27
CA ASP A 199 -3.94 2.69 2.92
C ASP A 199 -4.81 2.20 4.08
N GLU A 200 -5.46 1.04 3.95
CA GLU A 200 -6.21 0.40 5.04
C GLU A 200 -5.30 -0.04 6.19
N VAL A 201 -4.12 -0.57 5.87
CA VAL A 201 -3.14 -1.01 6.87
C VAL A 201 -2.55 0.19 7.60
N GLU A 202 -2.21 1.27 6.89
CA GLU A 202 -1.70 2.50 7.49
C GLU A 202 -2.73 3.12 8.43
N ALA A 203 -4.01 3.19 8.03
CA ALA A 203 -5.08 3.65 8.90
C ALA A 203 -5.21 2.78 10.16
N ALA A 204 -5.16 1.45 10.01
CA ALA A 204 -5.24 0.53 11.15
C ALA A 204 -4.01 0.57 12.07
N LEU A 205 -2.86 1.06 11.60
CA LEU A 205 -1.66 1.28 12.42
C LEU A 205 -1.71 2.61 13.18
N GLU A 206 -2.35 3.64 12.63
CA GLU A 206 -2.54 4.93 13.32
C GLU A 206 -3.51 4.81 14.52
N ASP A 207 -4.40 3.82 14.50
CA ASP A 207 -5.37 3.54 15.57
C ASP A 207 -4.80 2.71 16.75
N LEU A 208 -3.55 2.23 16.65
CA LEU A 208 -2.87 1.40 17.68
C LEU A 208 -2.00 2.22 18.64
#